data_AF-A0A1K1SGF8-F1
#
_entry.id   AF-A0A1K1SGF8-F1
#
_cell.length_a   1.000
_cell.length_b   1.000
_cell.length_c   1.000
_cell.angle_alpha   90.00
_cell.angle_beta   90.00
_cell.angle_gamma   90.00
#
_symmetry.space_group_name_H-M   'P 1'
#
loop_
_entity.id
_entity.type
_entity.pdbx_description
1 polymer ?
#
loop_
_entity_poly.entity_id
_entity_poly.type
_entity_poly.pdbx_seq_one_letter_code
_entity_poly.pdbx_strand_id
1 'polypeptide(L)'
;MKDLFASLYEWFGLIPLYSTDMGDMLRGFDVTCTDYINTPWYLYIGWIMVGVTAFVYGLQYHIIDSARWNKKQHWWLFALVIVLINFIAAFSISFNEMRAGDYCKDLHPTTADCLGFGLSNAIWSLLLFVLITSIPFIRKASTNCRHTTFWKP
;
A
#
# COMPACT_ATOMS: atom_id res chain seq x y z
N MET A 1 -10.11 -14.07 12.49
CA MET A 1 -10.89 -12.84 12.23
C MET A 1 -10.63 -12.42 10.79
N LYS A 2 -11.65 -12.03 10.01
CA LYS A 2 -11.41 -11.55 8.64
C LYS A 2 -10.87 -10.12 8.72
N ASP A 3 -9.55 -9.98 8.66
CA ASP A 3 -8.91 -8.67 8.66
C ASP A 3 -9.24 -7.91 7.37
N LEU A 4 -9.67 -6.66 7.52
CA LEU A 4 -10.03 -5.79 6.40
C LEU A 4 -8.86 -5.67 5.40
N PHE A 5 -7.64 -5.50 5.89
CA PHE A 5 -6.46 -5.42 5.03
C PHE A 5 -6.15 -6.74 4.32
N ALA A 6 -6.27 -7.88 4.98
CA ALA A 6 -6.12 -9.19 4.33
C ALA A 6 -7.13 -9.33 3.17
N SER A 7 -8.39 -8.97 3.40
CA SER A 7 -9.43 -9.00 2.35
C SER A 7 -9.16 -8.04 1.19
N LEU A 8 -8.52 -6.89 1.45
CA LEU A 8 -8.13 -5.93 0.43
C LEU A 8 -6.97 -6.47 -0.42
N TYR A 9 -5.90 -6.94 0.20
CA TYR A 9 -4.74 -7.43 -0.56
C TYR A 9 -5.05 -8.70 -1.35
N GLU A 10 -5.92 -9.56 -0.83
CA GLU A 10 -6.37 -10.78 -1.49
C GLU A 10 -7.50 -10.54 -2.50
N TRP A 11 -8.05 -9.32 -2.57
CA TRP A 11 -9.11 -8.96 -3.52
C TRP A 11 -8.70 -9.17 -4.98
N PHE A 12 -7.40 -9.08 -5.28
CA PHE A 12 -6.86 -9.40 -6.61
C PHE A 12 -6.99 -10.89 -6.99
N GLY A 13 -7.61 -11.74 -6.16
CA GLY A 13 -7.64 -13.20 -6.23
C GLY A 13 -8.00 -13.90 -7.55
N LEU A 14 -8.48 -13.23 -8.59
CA LEU A 14 -8.57 -13.82 -9.94
C LEU A 14 -7.21 -13.87 -10.65
N ILE A 15 -6.28 -12.99 -10.29
CA ILE A 15 -4.86 -12.98 -10.68
C ILE A 15 -4.04 -12.61 -9.43
N PRO A 16 -3.87 -13.55 -8.48
CA PRO A 16 -3.12 -13.26 -7.27
C PRO A 16 -1.67 -12.89 -7.66
N LEU A 17 -1.23 -11.71 -7.22
CA LEU A 17 0.11 -11.21 -7.51
C LEU A 17 1.19 -11.97 -6.72
N TYR A 18 0.79 -12.70 -5.68
CA TYR A 18 1.65 -13.47 -4.79
C TYR A 18 0.94 -14.79 -4.40
N SER A 19 1.72 -15.79 -3.99
CA SER A 19 1.24 -17.12 -3.59
C SER A 19 0.35 -17.11 -2.34
N THR A 20 -0.44 -18.17 -2.16
CA THR A 20 -1.22 -18.39 -0.92
C THR A 20 -0.32 -18.48 0.31
N ASP A 21 0.88 -19.05 0.15
CA ASP A 21 1.85 -19.23 1.22
C ASP A 21 2.36 -17.89 1.75
N MET A 22 2.64 -16.94 0.85
CA MET A 22 2.92 -15.57 1.24
C MET A 22 1.73 -14.93 1.95
N GLY A 23 0.50 -15.22 1.52
CA GLY A 23 -0.70 -14.74 2.20
C GLY A 23 -0.82 -15.22 3.65
N ASP A 24 -0.56 -16.50 3.90
CA ASP A 24 -0.60 -17.07 5.25
C ASP A 24 0.56 -16.57 6.12
N MET A 25 1.75 -16.37 5.53
CA MET A 25 2.86 -15.69 6.22
C MET A 25 2.44 -14.27 6.67
N LEU A 26 1.83 -13.49 5.78
CA LEU A 26 1.41 -12.10 6.06
C LEU A 26 0.24 -11.98 7.04
N ARG A 27 -0.57 -13.03 7.19
CA ARG A 27 -1.60 -13.16 8.24
C ARG A 27 -1.01 -13.47 9.61
N GLY A 28 0.29 -13.78 9.69
CA GLY A 28 0.95 -14.14 10.94
C GLY A 28 0.79 -15.62 11.29
N PHE A 29 0.79 -16.51 10.30
CA PHE A 29 0.77 -17.95 10.57
C PHE A 29 2.05 -18.37 11.31
N ASP A 30 1.86 -18.94 12.51
CA ASP A 30 2.93 -19.15 13.46
C ASP A 30 3.97 -20.19 13.00
N VAL A 31 5.18 -20.11 13.55
CA VAL A 31 6.30 -21.03 13.27
C VAL A 31 5.94 -22.50 13.58
N THR A 32 5.03 -22.73 14.54
CA THR A 32 4.53 -24.07 14.88
C THR A 32 3.47 -24.59 13.91
N CYS A 33 3.03 -23.79 12.94
CA CYS A 33 2.00 -24.15 11.94
C CYS A 33 0.64 -24.54 12.55
N THR A 34 0.33 -24.04 13.75
CA THR A 34 -0.89 -24.41 14.48
C THR A 34 -1.98 -23.33 14.40
N ASP A 35 -1.62 -22.06 14.46
CA ASP A 35 -2.58 -20.94 14.49
C ASP A 35 -1.93 -19.61 14.03
N TYR A 36 -2.73 -18.58 13.82
CA TYR A 36 -2.31 -17.23 13.40
C TYR A 36 -1.99 -16.34 14.60
N ILE A 37 -0.92 -16.67 15.33
CA ILE A 37 -0.52 -15.98 16.57
C ILE A 37 0.63 -14.98 16.32
N ASN A 38 1.35 -15.12 15.20
CA ASN A 38 2.48 -14.27 14.89
C ASN A 38 2.03 -12.89 14.36
N THR A 39 3.00 -12.01 14.08
CA THR A 39 2.79 -10.62 13.70
C THR A 39 1.86 -10.49 12.47
N PRO A 40 0.71 -9.79 12.59
CA PRO A 40 -0.23 -9.60 11.47
C PRO A 40 0.28 -8.53 10.50
N TRP A 41 1.23 -8.89 9.64
CA TRP A 41 1.88 -7.97 8.71
C TRP A 41 0.92 -7.26 7.75
N TYR A 42 -0.18 -7.91 7.35
CA TYR A 42 -1.22 -7.25 6.55
C TYR A 42 -1.76 -5.98 7.21
N LEU A 43 -1.98 -6.00 8.52
CA LEU A 43 -2.50 -4.86 9.27
C LEU A 43 -1.48 -3.72 9.31
N TYR A 44 -0.23 -4.02 9.66
CA TYR A 44 0.82 -3.01 9.75
C TYR A 44 1.11 -2.35 8.41
N ILE A 45 1.26 -3.15 7.36
CA ILE A 45 1.57 -2.66 6.01
C ILE A 45 0.39 -1.86 5.45
N GLY A 46 -0.85 -2.29 5.73
CA GLY A 46 -2.06 -1.55 5.39
C GLY A 46 -2.11 -0.16 6.03
N TRP A 47 -1.79 -0.06 7.33
CA TRP A 47 -1.74 1.24 8.01
C TRP A 47 -0.59 2.13 7.54
N ILE A 48 0.58 1.55 7.27
CA ILE A 48 1.70 2.28 6.65
C ILE A 48 1.25 2.85 5.30
N MET A 49 0.53 2.06 4.50
CA MET A 49 0.04 2.51 3.20
C MET A 49 -0.94 3.67 3.29
N VAL A 50 -1.90 3.60 4.21
CA VAL A 50 -2.82 4.71 4.47
C VAL A 50 -2.05 5.94 4.95
N GLY A 51 -1.13 5.78 5.91
CA GLY A 51 -0.34 6.86 6.50
C GLY A 51 0.54 7.58 5.47
N VAL A 52 1.32 6.84 4.68
CA VAL A 52 2.18 7.39 3.62
C VAL A 52 1.35 8.11 2.57
N THR A 53 0.26 7.49 2.10
CA THR A 53 -0.61 8.07 1.07
C THR A 53 -1.26 9.38 1.57
N ALA A 54 -1.76 9.38 2.80
CA ALA A 54 -2.36 10.57 3.42
C ALA A 54 -1.32 11.68 3.63
N PHE A 55 -0.11 11.34 4.05
CA PHE A 55 0.97 12.30 4.26
C PHE A 55 1.40 12.98 2.95
N VAL A 56 1.63 12.20 1.89
CA VAL A 56 2.01 12.76 0.58
C VAL A 56 0.87 13.57 -0.04
N TYR A 57 -0.38 13.14 0.12
CA TYR A 57 -1.55 13.95 -0.23
C TYR A 57 -1.53 15.29 0.52
N GLY A 58 -1.32 15.27 1.83
CA GLY A 58 -1.25 16.48 2.65
C GLY A 58 -0.12 17.43 2.21
N LEU A 59 1.04 16.88 1.86
CA LEU A 59 2.15 17.64 1.30
C LEU A 59 1.75 18.39 0.03
N GLN A 60 1.11 17.71 -0.91
CA GLN A 60 0.73 18.30 -2.19
C GLN A 60 -0.39 19.34 -2.05
N TYR A 61 -1.44 19.04 -1.29
CA TYR A 61 -2.68 19.82 -1.29
C TYR A 61 -2.80 20.85 -0.16
N HIS A 62 -2.02 20.70 0.93
CA HIS A 62 -2.13 21.60 2.10
C HIS A 62 -0.83 22.30 2.49
N ILE A 63 0.34 21.70 2.21
CA ILE A 63 1.63 22.29 2.59
C ILE A 63 2.26 23.06 1.44
N ILE A 64 2.43 22.41 0.28
CA ILE A 64 3.02 23.06 -0.89
C ILE A 64 2.02 24.01 -1.52
N ASP A 65 0.77 23.55 -1.73
CA ASP A 65 -0.41 24.27 -2.23
C ASP A 65 -0.08 25.51 -3.06
N SER A 66 0.75 25.33 -4.10
CA SER A 66 1.35 26.43 -4.87
C SER A 66 0.81 26.43 -6.29
N ALA A 67 0.48 27.62 -6.80
CA ALA A 67 0.03 27.79 -8.19
C ALA A 67 1.05 27.26 -9.23
N ARG A 68 2.35 27.20 -8.90
CA ARG A 68 3.38 26.65 -9.79
C ARG A 68 3.34 25.12 -9.86
N TRP A 69 2.83 24.47 -8.82
CA TRP A 69 2.81 23.01 -8.63
C TRP A 69 1.45 22.39 -8.97
N ASN A 70 0.47 23.19 -9.40
CA ASN A 70 -0.81 22.73 -9.95
C ASN A 70 -0.69 22.40 -11.45
N LYS A 71 0.26 21.53 -11.83
CA LYS A 71 0.38 21.03 -13.20
C LYS A 71 0.32 19.52 -13.20
N LYS A 72 -0.25 18.95 -14.28
CA LYS A 72 -0.30 17.50 -14.57
C LYS A 72 0.94 16.71 -14.18
N GLN A 73 2.13 17.22 -14.51
CA GLN A 73 3.39 16.55 -14.21
C GLN A 73 3.64 16.37 -12.72
N HIS A 74 3.29 17.37 -11.89
CA HIS A 74 3.48 17.29 -10.45
C HIS A 74 2.51 16.30 -9.81
N TRP A 75 1.27 16.21 -10.30
CA TRP A 75 0.32 15.21 -9.81
C TRP A 75 0.84 13.79 -10.02
N TRP A 76 1.36 13.51 -11.22
CA TRP A 76 1.98 12.20 -11.52
C TRP A 76 3.28 11.97 -10.75
N LEU A 77 4.05 13.02 -10.46
CA LEU A 77 5.23 12.92 -9.60
C LEU A 77 4.85 12.48 -8.18
N PHE A 78 3.84 13.10 -7.57
CA PHE A 78 3.37 12.69 -6.24
C PHE A 78 2.77 11.29 -6.24
N ALA A 79 2.00 10.94 -7.27
CA ALA A 79 1.50 9.58 -7.45
C ALA A 79 2.64 8.55 -7.55
N LEU A 80 3.68 8.85 -8.33
CA LEU A 80 4.87 8.00 -8.46
C LEU A 80 5.59 7.83 -7.12
N VAL A 81 5.76 8.91 -6.36
CA VAL A 81 6.39 8.88 -5.02
C VAL A 81 5.58 7.99 -4.07
N ILE A 82 4.25 8.11 -4.05
CA ILE A 82 3.37 7.27 -3.23
C ILE A 82 3.56 5.79 -3.59
N VAL A 83 3.49 5.47 -4.89
CA VAL A 83 3.65 4.10 -5.41
C VAL A 83 5.00 3.52 -5.03
N LEU A 84 6.10 4.27 -5.22
CA LEU A 84 7.45 3.81 -4.92
C LEU A 84 7.68 3.57 -3.43
N ILE A 85 7.26 4.49 -2.56
CA ILE A 85 7.43 4.33 -1.11
C ILE A 85 6.63 3.11 -0.62
N ASN A 86 5.40 2.96 -1.07
CA ASN A 86 4.54 1.84 -0.68
C ASN A 86 5.05 0.49 -1.21
N PHE A 87 5.57 0.47 -2.44
CA PHE A 87 6.20 -0.71 -3.00
C PHE A 87 7.42 -1.13 -2.17
N ILE A 88 8.34 -0.19 -1.91
CA ILE A 88 9.58 -0.45 -1.17
C ILE A 88 9.25 -0.90 0.26
N ALA A 89 8.33 -0.23 0.95
CA ALA A 89 7.96 -0.60 2.32
C ALA A 89 7.41 -2.03 2.39
N ALA A 90 6.43 -2.37 1.55
CA ALA A 90 5.83 -3.69 1.54
C ALA A 90 6.85 -4.78 1.16
N PHE A 91 7.64 -4.56 0.10
CA PHE A 91 8.68 -5.48 -0.33
C PHE A 91 9.74 -5.69 0.76
N SER A 92 10.28 -4.61 1.34
CA SER A 92 11.34 -4.70 2.33
C SER A 92 10.88 -5.43 3.60
N ILE A 93 9.66 -5.17 4.07
CA ILE A 93 9.10 -5.86 5.23
C ILE A 93 8.91 -7.34 4.92
N SER A 94 8.18 -7.70 3.86
CA SER A 94 7.92 -9.10 3.54
C SER A 94 9.20 -9.89 3.22
N PHE A 95 10.17 -9.25 2.57
CA PHE A 95 11.46 -9.87 2.26
C PHE A 95 12.32 -10.08 3.50
N ASN A 96 12.31 -9.15 4.46
CA ASN A 96 13.02 -9.32 5.72
C ASN A 96 12.42 -10.46 6.55
N GLU A 97 11.10 -10.56 6.62
CA GLU A 97 10.40 -11.65 7.31
C GLU A 97 10.69 -13.02 6.67
N MET A 98 10.60 -13.08 5.34
CA MET A 98 10.98 -14.28 4.58
C MET A 98 12.43 -14.70 4.86
N ARG A 99 13.34 -13.75 5.04
CA ARG A 99 14.75 -14.05 5.35
C ARG A 99 15.00 -14.38 6.82
N ALA A 100 14.22 -13.83 7.73
CA ALA A 100 14.28 -14.15 9.15
C ALA A 100 13.84 -15.60 9.41
N GLY A 101 12.91 -16.11 8.60
CA GLY A 101 12.39 -17.47 8.78
C GLY A 101 11.38 -17.59 9.92
N ASP A 102 10.88 -16.45 10.42
CA ASP A 102 9.91 -16.36 11.51
C ASP A 102 8.47 -16.63 11.00
N TYR A 103 8.28 -17.74 10.30
CA TYR A 103 6.99 -18.18 9.78
C TYR A 103 6.90 -19.71 9.75
N CYS A 104 5.70 -20.26 9.54
CA CYS A 104 5.49 -21.71 9.47
C CYS A 104 6.44 -22.38 8.46
N LYS A 105 7.09 -23.48 8.88
CA LYS A 105 8.09 -24.21 8.08
C LYS A 105 7.54 -24.86 6.82
N ASP A 106 6.23 -25.07 6.75
CA ASP A 106 5.55 -25.66 5.60
C ASP A 106 5.22 -24.62 4.52
N LEU A 107 5.30 -23.32 4.84
CA LEU A 107 5.13 -22.24 3.87
C LEU A 107 6.43 -22.05 3.08
N HIS A 108 6.31 -21.92 1.77
CA HIS A 108 7.47 -21.69 0.89
C HIS A 108 7.35 -20.37 0.12
N PRO A 109 7.26 -19.21 0.83
CA PRO A 109 7.22 -17.92 0.18
C PRO A 109 8.51 -17.66 -0.60
N THR A 110 8.39 -17.06 -1.77
CA THR A 110 9.52 -16.77 -2.65
C THR A 110 9.79 -15.27 -2.74
N THR A 111 10.97 -14.90 -3.23
CA THR A 111 11.28 -13.49 -3.55
C THR A 111 10.30 -12.92 -4.59
N ALA A 112 9.79 -13.75 -5.51
CA ALA A 112 8.78 -13.33 -6.48
C ALA A 112 7.47 -12.95 -5.78
N ASP A 113 7.08 -13.66 -4.72
CA ASP A 113 5.91 -13.32 -3.91
C ASP A 113 6.09 -12.00 -3.17
N CYS A 114 7.30 -11.69 -2.68
CA CYS A 114 7.61 -10.40 -2.07
C CYS A 114 7.45 -9.25 -3.06
N LEU A 115 7.93 -9.43 -4.30
CA LEU A 115 7.77 -8.45 -5.38
C LEU A 115 6.30 -8.27 -5.75
N GLY A 116 5.56 -9.38 -5.85
CA GLY A 116 4.13 -9.40 -6.13
C GLY A 116 3.30 -8.69 -5.06
N PHE A 117 3.60 -8.92 -3.79
CA PHE A 117 2.96 -8.24 -2.68
C PHE A 117 3.32 -6.74 -2.65
N GLY A 118 4.60 -6.40 -2.87
CA GLY A 118 5.03 -5.01 -3.04
C GLY A 118 4.24 -4.29 -4.13
N LEU A 119 4.04 -4.93 -5.29
CA LEU A 119 3.25 -4.39 -6.39
C LEU A 119 1.76 -4.25 -6.02
N SER A 120 1.19 -5.23 -5.33
CA SER A 120 -0.19 -5.17 -4.82
C SER A 120 -0.38 -3.93 -3.93
N ASN A 121 0.54 -3.70 -2.99
CA ASN A 121 0.50 -2.53 -2.12
C ASN A 121 0.68 -1.21 -2.87
N ALA A 122 1.55 -1.20 -3.89
CA ALA A 122 1.75 -0.05 -4.75
C ALA A 122 0.45 0.32 -5.51
N ILE A 123 -0.25 -0.66 -6.07
CA ILE A 123 -1.53 -0.47 -6.76
C ILE A 123 -2.59 0.05 -5.79
N TRP A 124 -2.72 -0.56 -4.61
CA TRP A 124 -3.68 -0.13 -3.60
C TRP A 124 -3.42 1.30 -3.12
N SER A 125 -2.15 1.69 -2.93
CA SER A 125 -1.79 3.06 -2.56
C SER A 125 -2.18 4.07 -3.64
N LEU A 126 -2.01 3.71 -4.92
CA LEU A 126 -2.43 4.55 -6.04
C LEU A 126 -3.95 4.68 -6.10
N LEU A 127 -4.69 3.58 -5.93
CA LEU A 127 -6.15 3.59 -5.89
C LEU A 127 -6.66 4.47 -4.74
N LEU A 128 -6.06 4.34 -3.56
CA LEU A 128 -6.39 5.18 -2.40
C LEU A 128 -6.11 6.67 -2.70
N PHE A 129 -4.96 6.98 -3.30
CA PHE A 129 -4.63 8.35 -3.69
C PHE A 129 -5.61 8.92 -4.71
N VAL A 130 -5.99 8.14 -5.72
CA VAL A 130 -7.01 8.50 -6.72
C VAL A 130 -8.37 8.72 -6.04
N LEU A 131 -8.75 7.89 -5.07
CA LEU A 131 -10.00 8.02 -4.33
C LEU A 131 -10.03 9.30 -3.48
N ILE A 132 -8.99 9.55 -2.68
CA ILE A 132 -8.89 10.75 -1.82
C ILE A 132 -8.89 12.02 -2.68
N THR A 133 -8.15 12.01 -3.79
CA THR A 133 -8.10 13.15 -4.73
C THR A 133 -9.36 13.29 -5.56
N SER A 134 -10.20 12.26 -5.68
CA SER A 134 -11.50 12.37 -6.38
C SER A 134 -12.56 13.00 -5.49
N ILE A 135 -12.55 12.74 -4.17
CA ILE A 135 -13.56 13.25 -3.24
C ILE A 135 -13.43 14.79 -3.11
N PRO A 136 -14.46 15.57 -3.47
CA PRO A 136 -14.36 17.03 -3.49
C PRO A 136 -14.32 17.63 -2.08
N PHE A 137 -14.94 17.01 -1.08
CA PHE A 137 -14.99 17.52 0.30
C PHE A 137 -13.60 17.61 0.94
N ILE A 138 -12.74 16.62 0.71
CA ILE A 138 -11.40 16.54 1.31
C ILE A 138 -10.47 17.60 0.70
N ARG A 139 -10.66 17.94 -0.59
CA ARG A 139 -9.86 18.95 -1.31
C ARG A 139 -10.34 20.38 -1.12
N LYS A 140 -11.53 20.62 -0.58
CA LYS A 140 -12.08 21.98 -0.40
C LYS A 140 -11.20 22.88 0.46
N ALA A 141 -10.35 22.30 1.30
CA ALA A 141 -9.39 23.02 2.12
C ALA A 141 -8.09 23.44 1.38
N SER A 142 -7.86 22.98 0.15
CA SER A 142 -6.77 23.47 -0.71
C SER A 142 -7.19 24.74 -1.45
N THR A 143 -6.27 25.70 -1.57
CA THR A 143 -6.51 26.97 -2.26
C THR A 143 -6.14 26.90 -3.75
N ASN A 144 -4.98 26.33 -4.09
CA ASN A 144 -4.44 26.33 -5.44
C ASN A 144 -4.63 24.99 -6.16
N CYS A 145 -4.60 23.87 -5.44
CA CYS A 145 -4.72 22.51 -6.00
C CYS A 145 -6.14 21.93 -5.94
N ARG A 146 -7.15 22.73 -5.56
CA ARG A 146 -8.54 22.26 -5.35
C ARG A 146 -9.15 21.52 -6.54
N HIS A 147 -8.82 21.93 -7.76
CA HIS A 147 -9.37 21.34 -8.99
C HIS A 147 -8.50 20.23 -9.59
N THR A 148 -7.29 20.04 -9.06
CA THR A 148 -6.32 19.05 -9.52
C THR A 148 -6.72 17.67 -9.02
N THR A 149 -6.97 16.73 -9.94
CA THR A 149 -7.43 15.37 -9.64
C THR A 149 -6.85 14.40 -10.64
N PHE A 150 -6.98 13.09 -10.39
CA PHE A 150 -6.72 12.11 -11.43
C PHE A 150 -7.44 12.39 -12.76
N TRP A 151 -8.69 12.89 -12.71
CA TRP A 151 -9.52 13.20 -13.88
C TRP A 151 -9.15 14.52 -14.57
N LYS A 152 -8.51 15.43 -13.83
CA LYS A 152 -8.01 16.75 -14.28
C LYS A 152 -6.66 16.99 -13.61
N PRO A 153 -5.60 16.26 -14.01
CA PRO A 153 -4.33 16.27 -13.31
C PRO A 153 -3.55 17.55 -13.58
#